data_AF-A0A1V8YHM8-F1
#
_entry.id   AF-A0A1V8YHM8-F1
#
_cell.length_a   1.000
_cell.length_b   1.000
_cell.length_c   1.000
_cell.angle_alpha   90.00
_cell.angle_beta   90.00
_cell.angle_gamma   90.00
#
_symmetry.space_group_name_H-M   'P 1'
#
loop_
_entity.id
_entity.type
_entity.pdbx_description
1 polymer ?
#
loop_
_entity_poly.entity_id
_entity_poly.type
_entity_poly.pdbx_seq_one_letter_code
_entity_poly.pdbx_strand_id
1 'polypeptide(L)'
;MSLTFKDNIIENFDVVGTFGKMNFLEVETIFERDTENKVTDVVREQRVTVYSEKLNDQVEIAIAPDYEVKGIEYDDEIELTGHVTARAWLSTYEGYNNSVQSEQAFKIRSAGIRKVGATTSNAPVQPAKEK
;
A
#
# COMPACT_ATOMS: atom_id res chain seq x y z
N MET A 1 -29.91 5.55 7.58
CA MET A 1 -29.25 4.31 8.06
C MET A 1 -27.88 4.24 7.42
N SER A 2 -26.80 4.36 8.19
CA SER A 2 -25.44 4.21 7.68
C SER A 2 -25.09 2.73 7.63
N LEU A 3 -24.80 2.19 6.43
CA LEU A 3 -24.12 0.90 6.32
C LEU A 3 -22.71 1.09 6.90
N THR A 4 -22.47 0.51 8.07
CA THR A 4 -21.16 0.52 8.73
C THR A 4 -20.72 -0.92 8.82
N PHE A 5 -19.64 -1.31 8.12
CA PHE A 5 -19.11 -2.66 8.32
C PHE A 5 -18.49 -2.73 9.72
N LYS A 6 -18.63 -3.88 10.37
CA LYS A 6 -18.37 -3.98 11.81
C LYS A 6 -16.88 -3.98 12.14
N ASP A 7 -16.05 -4.37 11.18
CA ASP A 7 -14.60 -4.22 11.17
C ASP A 7 -14.22 -4.30 9.69
N ASN A 8 -14.08 -3.18 8.99
CA ASN A 8 -13.92 -3.17 7.53
C ASN A 8 -12.57 -3.74 7.04
N ILE A 9 -11.90 -4.60 7.80
CA ILE A 9 -10.55 -5.09 7.54
C ILE A 9 -10.62 -6.57 7.16
N ILE A 10 -10.08 -6.89 5.99
CA ILE A 10 -9.79 -8.26 5.57
C ILE A 10 -8.36 -8.55 6.00
N GLU A 11 -8.22 -9.43 6.97
CA GLU A 11 -6.94 -9.96 7.42
C GLU A 11 -6.42 -11.02 6.43
N ASN A 12 -5.09 -11.13 6.29
CA ASN A 12 -4.43 -12.11 5.40
C ASN A 12 -4.96 -12.04 3.96
N PHE A 13 -4.98 -10.82 3.39
CA PHE A 13 -5.48 -10.60 2.04
C PHE A 13 -4.70 -11.43 1.01
N ASP A 14 -5.42 -12.16 0.14
CA ASP A 14 -4.81 -13.02 -0.89
C ASP A 14 -4.30 -12.19 -2.07
N VAL A 15 -3.07 -11.68 -1.93
CA VAL A 15 -2.39 -10.82 -2.92
C VAL A 15 -2.18 -11.57 -4.23
N VAL A 16 -1.63 -12.77 -4.20
CA VAL A 16 -1.29 -13.54 -5.40
C VAL A 16 -2.57 -13.98 -6.13
N GLY A 17 -3.57 -14.46 -5.37
CA GLY A 17 -4.85 -14.83 -5.94
C GLY A 17 -5.62 -13.63 -6.49
N THR A 18 -5.45 -12.43 -5.96
CA THR A 18 -6.20 -11.24 -6.43
C THR A 18 -5.47 -10.51 -7.56
N PHE A 19 -4.17 -10.26 -7.41
CA PHE A 19 -3.39 -9.41 -8.33
C PHE A 19 -2.45 -10.18 -9.26
N GLY A 20 -2.17 -11.46 -9.01
CA GLY A 20 -1.17 -12.20 -9.77
C GLY A 20 0.23 -11.62 -9.57
N LYS A 21 1.03 -11.58 -10.64
CA LYS A 21 2.33 -10.90 -10.61
C LYS A 21 2.14 -9.40 -10.57
N MET A 22 3.02 -8.75 -9.83
CA MET A 22 3.02 -7.30 -9.66
C MET A 22 4.37 -6.75 -10.09
N ASN A 23 4.34 -5.80 -11.03
CA ASN A 23 5.52 -5.06 -11.46
C ASN A 23 5.52 -3.68 -10.81
N PHE A 24 6.65 -3.28 -10.24
CA PHE A 24 6.81 -1.98 -9.61
C PHE A 24 6.76 -0.87 -10.66
N LEU A 25 5.98 0.18 -10.40
CA LEU A 25 5.94 1.36 -11.26
C LEU A 25 6.59 2.55 -10.57
N GLU A 26 6.08 2.92 -9.39
CA GLU A 26 6.60 4.06 -8.64
C GLU A 26 6.27 3.98 -7.15
N VAL A 27 6.93 4.82 -6.37
CA VAL A 27 6.60 5.06 -4.96
C VAL A 27 6.49 6.57 -4.71
N GLU A 28 5.39 6.96 -4.05
CA GLU A 28 5.14 8.32 -3.61
C GLU A 28 5.11 8.37 -2.08
N THR A 29 5.80 9.35 -1.49
CA THR A 29 5.73 9.63 -0.06
C THR A 29 4.67 10.69 0.21
N ILE A 30 3.67 10.36 1.02
CA ILE A 30 2.59 11.25 1.38
C ILE A 30 2.82 11.76 2.80
N PHE A 31 2.99 13.07 2.92
CA PHE A 31 3.22 13.76 4.19
C PHE A 31 1.90 14.19 4.86
N GLU A 32 1.94 14.35 6.18
CA GLU A 32 0.85 14.98 6.92
C GLU A 32 0.74 16.47 6.57
N ARG A 33 -0.48 16.99 6.72
CA ARG A 33 -0.73 18.43 6.61
C ARG A 33 -1.11 18.98 7.97
N ASP A 34 -0.59 20.16 8.28
CA ASP A 34 -0.93 20.88 9.51
C ASP A 34 -2.34 21.46 9.46
N THR A 35 -2.73 22.15 10.53
CA THR A 35 -4.04 22.81 10.65
C THR A 35 -4.26 23.94 9.65
N GLU A 36 -3.19 24.46 9.04
CA GLU A 36 -3.22 25.48 7.98
C GLU A 36 -3.10 24.85 6.58
N ASN A 37 -3.21 23.52 6.48
CA ASN A 37 -3.10 22.72 5.25
C ASN A 37 -1.73 22.83 4.55
N LYS A 38 -0.67 23.16 5.30
CA LYS A 38 0.73 23.13 4.81
C LYS A 38 1.32 21.74 4.99
N VAL A 39 2.18 21.35 4.06
CA VAL A 39 2.90 20.07 4.11
C VAL A 39 3.92 20.09 5.25
N THR A 40 3.91 19.03 6.07
CA THR A 40 4.86 18.84 7.17
C THR A 40 5.95 17.84 6.79
N ASP A 41 6.99 17.72 7.61
CA ASP A 41 8.05 16.71 7.44
C ASP A 41 7.64 15.32 7.95
N VAL A 42 6.42 15.17 8.49
CA VAL A 42 5.92 13.91 9.03
C VAL A 42 5.36 13.05 7.89
N VAL A 43 5.98 11.89 7.66
CA VAL A 43 5.48 10.92 6.68
C VAL A 43 4.22 10.25 7.23
N ARG A 44 3.10 10.46 6.54
CA ARG A 44 1.82 9.83 6.87
C ARG A 44 1.72 8.42 6.31
N GLU A 45 2.14 8.27 5.06
CA GLU A 45 1.97 7.03 4.29
C GLU A 45 2.93 7.03 3.11
N GLN A 46 3.43 5.85 2.73
CA GLN A 46 4.05 5.65 1.44
C GLN A 46 3.12 4.84 0.55
N ARG A 47 2.97 5.28 -0.69
CA ARG A 47 2.10 4.66 -1.69
C ARG A 47 2.95 4.07 -2.79
N VAL A 48 2.83 2.77 -3.00
CA VAL A 48 3.47 2.06 -4.10
C VAL A 48 2.44 1.80 -5.16
N THR A 49 2.73 2.21 -6.39
CA THR A 49 1.92 1.90 -7.56
C THR A 49 2.53 0.71 -8.27
N VAL A 50 1.72 -0.32 -8.51
CA VAL A 50 2.13 -1.55 -9.21
C VAL A 50 1.23 -1.83 -10.39
N TYR A 51 1.76 -2.49 -11.41
CA TYR A 51 0.94 -3.10 -12.46
C TYR A 51 0.58 -4.53 -12.07
N SER A 52 -0.71 -4.86 -12.06
CA SER A 52 -1.21 -6.21 -11.81
C SER A 52 -1.44 -6.93 -13.14
N GLU A 53 -0.74 -8.04 -13.35
CA GLU A 53 -0.93 -8.89 -14.54
C GLU A 53 -2.36 -9.47 -14.59
N LYS A 54 -2.91 -9.85 -13.44
CA LYS A 54 -4.22 -10.49 -13.38
C LYS A 54 -5.36 -9.52 -13.67
N LEU A 55 -5.27 -8.28 -13.18
CA LEU A 55 -6.28 -7.25 -13.40
C LEU A 55 -6.05 -6.49 -14.72
N ASN A 56 -4.85 -6.59 -15.31
CA ASN A 56 -4.39 -5.78 -16.43
C ASN A 56 -4.46 -4.27 -16.16
N ASP A 57 -4.24 -3.86 -14.91
CA ASP A 57 -4.40 -2.48 -14.46
C ASP A 57 -3.46 -2.14 -13.31
N GLN A 58 -3.37 -0.84 -12.98
CA GLN A 58 -2.57 -0.33 -11.89
C GLN A 58 -3.30 -0.46 -10.55
N VAL A 59 -2.54 -0.79 -9.51
CA VAL A 59 -3.03 -0.93 -8.13
C VAL A 59 -2.16 -0.10 -7.21
N GLU A 60 -2.79 0.69 -6.34
CA GLU A 60 -2.11 1.44 -5.28
C GLU A 60 -2.10 0.65 -3.97
N ILE A 61 -0.91 0.50 -3.38
CA ILE A 61 -0.71 -0.23 -2.14
C ILE A 61 -0.02 0.71 -1.15
N ALA A 62 -0.63 0.87 0.02
CA ALA A 62 -0.01 1.62 1.10
C ALA A 62 0.99 0.74 1.86
N ILE A 63 2.19 1.25 2.08
CA ILE A 63 3.22 0.59 2.87
C ILE A 63 3.54 1.40 4.13
N ALA A 64 4.31 0.81 5.05
CA ALA A 64 4.67 1.48 6.28
C ALA A 64 5.44 2.79 6.00
N PRO A 65 5.14 3.88 6.73
CA PRO A 65 5.72 5.19 6.46
C PRO A 65 7.23 5.24 6.68
N ASP A 66 7.77 4.36 7.52
CA ASP A 66 9.19 4.20 7.84
C ASP A 66 9.90 3.16 6.95
N TYR A 67 9.19 2.50 6.02
CA TYR A 67 9.78 1.52 5.13
C TYR A 67 10.67 2.17 4.08
N GLU A 68 11.90 1.71 3.91
CA GLU A 68 12.79 2.26 2.90
C GLU A 68 12.77 1.41 1.61
N VAL A 69 12.26 1.98 0.51
CA VAL A 69 12.27 1.33 -0.80
C VAL A 69 13.66 1.48 -1.43
N LYS A 70 14.43 0.39 -1.44
CA LYS A 70 15.80 0.33 -2.00
C LYS A 70 15.97 -0.86 -2.94
N GLY A 71 16.73 -0.65 -4.02
CA GLY A 71 17.11 -1.73 -4.94
C GLY A 71 15.96 -2.30 -5.75
N ILE A 72 14.89 -1.51 -5.95
CA ILE A 72 13.74 -1.82 -6.80
C ILE A 72 13.70 -0.75 -7.89
N GLU A 73 13.70 -1.17 -9.14
CA GLU A 73 13.62 -0.32 -10.32
C GLU A 73 12.26 -0.48 -11.00
N TYR A 74 11.93 0.46 -11.89
CA TYR A 74 10.73 0.39 -12.72
C TYR A 74 10.65 -0.97 -13.45
N ASP A 75 9.45 -1.55 -13.49
CA ASP A 75 9.11 -2.85 -14.08
C ASP A 75 9.66 -4.08 -13.34
N ASP A 76 10.38 -3.92 -12.22
CA ASP A 76 10.80 -5.06 -11.41
C ASP A 76 9.60 -5.81 -10.83
N GLU A 77 9.62 -7.15 -10.93
CA GLU A 77 8.63 -7.99 -10.25
C GLU A 77 8.84 -7.89 -8.73
N ILE A 78 7.77 -7.58 -7.99
CA ILE A 78 7.81 -7.40 -6.53
C ILE A 78 6.75 -8.23 -5.80
N GLU A 79 7.02 -8.47 -4.53
CA GLU A 79 6.09 -9.09 -3.58
C GLU A 79 5.84 -8.16 -2.38
N LEU A 80 4.60 -8.18 -1.89
CA LEU A 80 4.26 -7.56 -0.61
C LEU A 80 4.84 -8.39 0.54
N THR A 81 5.34 -7.68 1.56
CA THR A 81 5.96 -8.31 2.74
C THR A 81 5.22 -7.94 4.01
N GLY A 82 5.41 -8.79 5.03
CA GLY A 82 4.74 -8.65 6.32
C GLY A 82 3.25 -8.98 6.25
N HIS A 83 2.50 -8.39 7.17
CA HIS A 83 1.06 -8.62 7.29
C HIS A 83 0.29 -7.76 6.29
N VAL A 84 -0.36 -8.41 5.32
CA VAL A 84 -1.14 -7.71 4.28
C VAL A 84 -2.62 -7.69 4.64
N THR A 85 -3.19 -6.50 4.66
CA THR A 85 -4.61 -6.27 4.97
C THR A 85 -5.28 -5.47 3.87
N ALA A 86 -6.58 -5.65 3.70
CA ALA A 86 -7.40 -4.79 2.85
C ALA A 86 -8.49 -4.13 3.68
N ARG A 87 -8.50 -2.79 3.72
CA ARG A 87 -9.54 -2.03 4.41
C ARG A 87 -10.63 -1.60 3.43
N ALA A 88 -11.81 -2.18 3.54
CA ALA A 88 -12.98 -1.77 2.81
C ALA A 88 -13.50 -0.41 3.32
N TRP A 89 -14.04 0.39 2.41
CA TRP A 89 -14.81 1.56 2.77
C TRP A 89 -16.00 1.70 1.83
N LEU A 90 -17.04 2.34 2.35
CA LEU A 90 -18.25 2.69 1.65
C LEU A 90 -18.45 4.19 1.82
N SER A 91 -18.63 4.90 0.72
CA SER A 91 -19.07 6.28 0.71
C SER A 91 -20.48 6.34 0.14
N THR A 92 -21.32 7.19 0.71
CA THR A 92 -22.67 7.47 0.21
C THR A 92 -22.78 8.97 0.05
N TYR A 93 -23.18 9.42 -1.13
CA TYR A 93 -23.28 10.84 -1.46
C TYR A 93 -24.51 11.09 -2.33
N GLU A 94 -25.00 12.33 -2.30
CA GLU A 94 -26.09 12.75 -3.18
C GLU A 94 -25.50 13.05 -4.57
N GLY A 95 -25.93 12.25 -5.54
CA GLY A 95 -25.58 12.44 -6.95
C GLY A 95 -26.53 13.41 -7.64
N TYR A 96 -26.44 13.45 -8.97
CA TYR A 96 -27.33 14.26 -9.79
C TYR A 96 -28.81 13.84 -9.61
N ASN A 97 -29.74 14.80 -9.68
CA ASN A 97 -31.19 14.61 -9.50
C ASN A 97 -31.62 14.00 -8.15
N ASN A 98 -30.93 14.32 -7.05
CA ASN A 98 -31.25 13.82 -5.70
C ASN A 98 -31.22 12.28 -5.60
N SER A 99 -30.48 11.62 -6.49
CA SER A 99 -30.26 10.19 -6.39
C SER A 99 -29.19 9.91 -5.35
N VAL A 100 -29.45 8.97 -4.45
CA VAL A 100 -28.42 8.48 -3.50
C VAL A 100 -27.50 7.53 -4.26
N GLN A 101 -26.22 7.88 -4.35
CA GLN A 101 -25.17 7.05 -4.94
C GLN A 101 -24.33 6.42 -3.83
N SER A 102 -23.80 5.23 -4.08
CA SER A 102 -22.90 4.55 -3.15
C SER A 102 -21.69 3.97 -3.87
N GLU A 103 -20.49 4.27 -3.37
CA GLU A 103 -19.23 3.74 -3.85
C GLU A 103 -18.58 2.86 -2.79
N GLN A 104 -18.04 1.72 -3.22
CA GLN A 104 -17.26 0.82 -2.37
C GLN A 104 -15.87 0.64 -2.97
N ALA A 105 -14.85 0.63 -2.12
CA ALA A 105 -13.50 0.28 -2.53
C ALA A 105 -12.70 -0.32 -1.36
N PHE A 106 -11.51 -0.81 -1.69
CA PHE A 106 -10.57 -1.37 -0.72
C PHE A 106 -9.26 -0.59 -0.79
N LYS A 107 -8.65 -0.38 0.37
CA LYS A 107 -7.28 0.11 0.48
C LYS A 107 -6.38 -1.01 0.97
N ILE A 108 -5.44 -1.44 0.15
CA ILE A 108 -4.46 -2.48 0.50
C ILE A 108 -3.35 -1.86 1.33
N ARG A 109 -2.94 -2.55 2.40
CA ARG A 109 -1.81 -2.20 3.25
C ARG A 109 -0.85 -3.37 3.40
N SER A 110 0.45 -3.11 3.29
CA SER A 110 1.51 -4.05 3.63
C SER A 110 2.57 -3.40 4.53
N ALA A 111 3.46 -4.21 5.11
CA ALA A 111 4.59 -3.66 5.86
C ALA A 111 5.66 -3.07 4.92
N GLY A 112 5.83 -3.66 3.73
CA GLY A 112 6.80 -3.22 2.74
C GLY A 112 6.73 -4.03 1.45
N ILE A 113 7.74 -3.86 0.59
CA ILE A 113 7.86 -4.53 -0.72
C ILE A 113 9.27 -5.08 -0.95
N ARG A 114 9.39 -6.23 -1.63
CA ARG A 114 10.68 -6.80 -2.02
C ARG A 114 10.70 -7.18 -3.50
N LYS A 115 11.87 -7.06 -4.14
CA LYS A 115 12.09 -7.58 -5.50
C LYS A 115 12.10 -9.12 -5.50
N VAL A 116 11.35 -9.72 -6.40
CA VAL A 116 11.34 -11.17 -6.61
C VAL A 116 12.70 -11.61 -7.16
N GLY A 117 13.27 -12.66 -6.57
CA GLY A 117 14.60 -13.16 -6.95
C GLY A 117 15.78 -12.39 -6.32
N ALA A 118 15.54 -11.31 -5.56
CA ALA A 118 16.56 -10.74 -4.70
C ALA A 118 16.86 -11.71 -3.55
N THR A 119 18.11 -12.17 -3.45
CA THR A 119 18.55 -12.96 -2.30
C THR A 119 18.54 -12.08 -1.06
N THR A 120 17.83 -12.51 -0.02
CA THR A 120 17.86 -11.86 1.29
C THR A 120 19.28 -11.95 1.83
N SER A 121 20.06 -10.87 1.71
CA SER A 121 21.24 -10.66 2.54
C SER A 121 20.79 -10.37 3.97
N ASN A 122 20.31 -11.39 4.67
CA ASN A 122 20.33 -11.41 6.13
C ASN A 122 21.78 -11.66 6.56
N ALA A 123 22.67 -10.67 6.37
CA ALA A 123 23.93 -10.65 7.07
C ALA A 123 23.66 -10.10 8.48
N PRO A 124 23.93 -10.86 9.56
CA PRO A 124 23.86 -10.30 10.90
C PRO A 124 24.86 -9.16 11.01
N VAL A 125 24.41 -8.01 11.50
CA VAL A 125 25.26 -6.88 11.89
C VAL A 125 26.30 -7.42 12.89
N GLN A 126 27.53 -7.63 12.45
CA GLN A 126 28.63 -7.92 13.37
C GLN A 126 28.86 -6.66 14.21
N PRO A 127 28.92 -6.76 15.54
CA PRO A 127 29.18 -5.60 16.38
C PRO A 127 30.56 -5.04 16.04
N ALA A 128 30.61 -3.73 15.79
CA ALA A 128 31.83 -3.00 15.53
C ALA A 128 32.82 -3.22 16.69
N LYS A 129 34.03 -3.70 16.37
CA LYS A 129 35.13 -3.71 17.33
C LYS A 129 35.52 -2.27 17.62
N GLU A 130 35.30 -1.82 18.85
CA GLU A 130 35.96 -0.65 19.41
C GLU A 130 37.49 -0.82 19.32
N LYS A 131 38.15 0.27 18.94
CA LYS A 131 39.59 0.49 19.13
C LYS A 131 39.78 1.80 19.87
#